data_AF-A0A951TDG6-F1
#
_entry.id   AF-A0A951TDG6-F1
#
_cell.length_a   1.000
_cell.length_b   1.000
_cell.length_c   1.000
_cell.angle_alpha   90.00
_cell.angle_beta   90.00
_cell.angle_gamma   90.00
#
_symmetry.space_group_name_H-M   'P 1'
#
loop_
_entity.id
_entity.type
_entity.pdbx_description
1 polymer ?
#
loop_
_entity_poly.entity_id
_entity_poly.type
_entity_poly.pdbx_seq_one_letter_code
_entity_poly.pdbx_strand_id
1 'polypeptide(L)'
;MKNIKNIQSITIEQAISGLSESYRLVFSLIEINGFTISETSETLGISKWKVRYRLCRAKTILKNKVGEVKNAHEIYDFHLKYCNRIVDNVMNKIEKL
;
A
#
# COMPACT_ATOMS: atom_id res chain seq x y z
N MET A 1 0.77 -8.67 -35.06
CA MET A 1 0.89 -8.99 -33.62
C MET A 1 1.83 -7.98 -32.98
N LYS A 2 1.29 -6.86 -32.46
CA LYS A 2 2.10 -5.80 -31.84
C LYS A 2 2.32 -6.16 -30.36
N ASN A 3 3.56 -6.49 -30.02
CA ASN A 3 4.07 -6.54 -28.65
C ASN A 3 3.97 -5.13 -28.05
N ILE A 4 2.92 -4.88 -27.26
CA ILE A 4 2.73 -3.58 -26.61
C ILE A 4 3.35 -3.68 -25.21
N LYS A 5 4.60 -3.19 -25.17
CA LYS A 5 5.19 -2.37 -24.10
C LYS A 5 5.19 -2.97 -22.69
N ASN A 6 6.38 -3.41 -22.29
CA ASN A 6 6.92 -3.21 -20.94
C ASN A 6 6.54 -1.79 -20.44
N ILE A 7 5.56 -1.71 -19.56
CA ILE A 7 5.28 -0.52 -18.76
C ILE A 7 5.45 -1.01 -17.32
N GLN A 8 6.58 -0.66 -16.71
CA GLN A 8 6.83 -0.93 -15.30
C GLN A 8 5.99 0.05 -14.49
N SER A 9 4.69 -0.23 -14.32
CA SER A 9 3.86 0.47 -13.33
C SER A 9 4.44 0.16 -11.96
N ILE A 10 4.98 1.17 -11.27
CA ILE A 10 5.39 0.99 -9.88
C ILE A 10 4.10 0.90 -9.06
N THR A 11 3.75 -0.31 -8.63
CA THR A 11 2.56 -0.49 -7.80
C THR A 11 2.81 0.15 -6.43
N ILE A 12 1.74 0.57 -5.75
CA ILE A 12 1.85 1.10 -4.38
C ILE A 12 2.57 0.09 -3.46
N GLU A 13 2.33 -1.20 -3.66
CA GLU A 13 3.00 -2.29 -2.94
C GLU A 13 4.51 -2.32 -3.19
N GLN A 14 4.96 -2.15 -4.43
CA GLN A 14 6.38 -2.05 -4.78
C GLN A 14 7.00 -0.78 -4.20
N ALA A 15 6.28 0.34 -4.22
CA ALA A 15 6.75 1.60 -3.64
C ALA A 15 6.98 1.49 -2.13
N ILE A 16 6.05 0.84 -1.41
CA ILE A 16 6.14 0.54 0.04
C ILE A 16 7.26 -0.48 0.31
N SER A 17 7.39 -1.51 -0.52
CA SER A 17 8.47 -2.50 -0.41
C SER A 17 9.85 -1.89 -0.58
N GLY A 18 9.96 -0.82 -1.37
CA GLY A 18 11.19 -0.05 -1.52
C GLY A 18 11.45 0.98 -0.42
N LEU A 19 10.65 1.05 0.66
CA LEU A 19 11.00 1.82 1.86
C LEU A 19 11.99 1.03 2.72
N SER A 20 12.85 1.73 3.46
CA SER A 20 13.62 1.11 4.54
C SER A 20 12.67 0.50 5.57
N GLU A 21 13.10 -0.57 6.21
CA GLU A 21 12.28 -1.33 7.15
C GLU A 21 11.64 -0.43 8.21
N SER A 22 12.43 0.47 8.81
CA SER A 22 11.95 1.41 9.82
C SER A 22 10.83 2.35 9.35
N TYR A 23 10.82 2.75 8.08
CA TYR A 23 9.78 3.61 7.50
C TYR A 23 8.57 2.80 7.09
N ARG A 24 8.80 1.62 6.50
CA ARG A 24 7.75 0.69 6.10
C ARG A 24 6.90 0.29 7.30
N LEU A 25 7.54 -0.08 8.40
CA LEU A 25 6.88 -0.60 9.59
C LEU A 25 6.01 0.46 10.28
N VAL A 26 6.52 1.69 10.41
CA VAL A 26 5.73 2.83 10.92
C VAL A 26 4.57 3.19 9.99
N PHE A 27 4.80 3.21 8.68
CA PHE A 27 3.76 3.51 7.69
C PHE A 27 2.66 2.44 7.70
N SER A 28 3.02 1.15 7.71
CA SER A 28 2.07 0.04 7.76
C SER A 28 1.24 0.05 9.04
N LEU A 29 1.85 0.27 10.21
CA LEU A 29 1.09 0.32 11.46
C LEU A 29 0.05 1.44 11.45
N ILE A 30 0.40 2.63 10.96
CA ILE A 30 -0.49 3.79 11.02
C ILE A 30 -1.51 3.81 9.86
N GLU A 31 -1.05 3.71 8.61
CA GLU A 31 -1.91 3.94 7.43
C GLU A 31 -2.62 2.68 6.95
N ILE A 32 -2.06 1.49 7.21
CA ILE A 32 -2.67 0.22 6.80
C ILE A 32 -3.45 -0.41 7.96
N ASN A 33 -2.84 -0.46 9.15
CA ASN A 33 -3.45 -1.12 10.31
C ASN A 33 -4.24 -0.15 11.21
N GLY A 34 -4.18 1.16 10.98
CA GLY A 34 -4.97 2.17 11.71
C GLY A 34 -4.47 2.52 13.11
N PHE A 35 -3.23 2.18 13.47
CA PHE A 35 -2.68 2.52 14.78
C PHE A 35 -2.49 4.03 14.94
N THR A 36 -2.65 4.52 16.16
CA THR A 36 -2.27 5.88 16.52
C THR A 36 -0.75 6.01 16.66
N ILE A 37 -0.26 7.26 16.66
CA ILE A 37 1.15 7.57 16.95
C ILE A 37 1.57 7.06 18.34
N SER A 38 0.65 7.05 19.31
CA SER A 38 0.94 6.59 20.66
C SER A 38 1.10 5.09 20.72
N GLU A 39 0.16 4.33 20.16
CA GLU A 39 0.22 2.87 20.12
C GLU A 39 1.42 2.40 19.29
N THR A 40 1.72 3.08 18.19
CA THR A 40 2.91 2.77 17.36
C THR A 40 4.21 3.04 18.13
N SER A 41 4.26 4.12 18.92
CA SER A 41 5.42 4.48 19.75
C SER A 41 5.69 3.41 20.81
N GLU A 42 4.63 2.93 21.45
CA GLU A 42 4.68 1.85 22.45
C GLU A 42 5.06 0.52 21.82
N THR A 43 4.39 0.13 20.73
CA THR A 43 4.64 -1.11 19.98
C THR A 43 6.09 -1.22 19.51
N LEU A 44 6.70 -0.10 19.09
CA LEU A 44 8.05 -0.09 18.54
C LEU A 44 9.14 0.31 19.54
N GLY A 45 8.78 0.68 20.78
CA GLY A 45 9.73 1.15 21.79
C GLY A 45 10.53 2.40 21.37
N ILE A 46 9.97 3.26 20.52
CA ILE A 46 10.60 4.50 20.05
C ILE A 46 9.78 5.71 20.45
N SER A 47 10.39 6.90 20.54
CA SER A 47 9.66 8.11 20.90
C SER A 47 8.62 8.52 19.84
N LYS A 48 7.50 9.12 20.29
CA LYS A 48 6.46 9.69 19.42
C LYS A 48 7.01 10.65 18.35
N TRP A 49 8.07 11.39 18.69
CA TRP A 49 8.78 12.24 17.73
C TRP A 49 9.42 11.43 16.58
N LYS A 50 10.12 10.34 16.90
CA LYS A 50 10.69 9.43 15.89
C LYS A 50 9.60 8.82 15.02
N VAL A 51 8.46 8.43 15.60
CA VAL A 51 7.30 7.93 14.84
C VAL A 51 6.80 8.98 13.84
N ARG A 52 6.55 10.22 14.29
CA ARG A 52 6.11 11.32 13.42
C ARG A 52 7.09 11.60 12.30
N TYR A 53 8.38 11.68 12.62
CA TYR A 53 9.43 11.91 11.63
C TYR A 53 9.48 10.78 10.59
N ARG A 54 9.46 9.52 11.04
CA ARG A 54 9.47 8.34 10.15
C ARG A 54 8.24 8.29 9.26
N LEU A 55 7.06 8.58 9.79
CA LEU A 55 5.81 8.63 9.02
C LEU A 55 5.87 9.74 7.96
N CYS A 56 6.29 10.95 8.35
CA CYS A 56 6.43 12.08 7.43
C CYS A 56 7.40 11.73 6.29
N ARG A 57 8.56 11.16 6.61
CA ARG A 57 9.54 10.74 5.60
C ARG A 57 9.04 9.62 4.70
N ALA A 58 8.37 8.60 5.26
CA ALA A 58 7.74 7.55 4.48
C ALA A 58 6.76 8.14 3.45
N LYS A 59 5.88 9.05 3.89
CA LYS A 59 4.92 9.76 3.01
C LYS A 59 5.62 10.59 1.93
N THR A 60 6.69 11.31 2.25
CA THR A 60 7.45 12.07 1.24
C THR A 60 8.09 11.14 0.20
N ILE A 61 8.72 10.04 0.63
CA ILE A 61 9.36 9.08 -0.29
C ILE A 61 8.31 8.45 -1.20
N LEU A 62 7.18 8.01 -0.64
CA LEU A 62 6.08 7.45 -1.42
C LEU A 62 5.47 8.48 -2.37
N LYS A 63 5.26 9.72 -1.92
CA LYS A 63 4.75 10.81 -2.77
C LYS A 63 5.70 11.10 -3.93
N ASN A 64 7.01 11.06 -3.72
CA ASN A 64 7.97 11.27 -4.80
C ASN A 64 7.94 10.10 -5.80
N LYS A 65 7.92 8.85 -5.30
CA LYS A 65 7.82 7.66 -6.17
C LYS A 65 6.52 7.61 -6.97
N VAL A 66 5.40 7.97 -6.35
CA VAL A 66 4.07 7.97 -7.01
C VAL A 66 3.85 9.22 -7.86
N GLY A 67 4.43 10.36 -7.47
CA GLY A 67 4.37 11.60 -8.25
C GLY A 67 5.13 11.52 -9.58
N GLU A 68 6.08 10.60 -9.70
CA GLU A 68 6.71 10.23 -10.97
C GLU A 68 5.81 9.37 -11.87
N VAL A 69 4.76 8.74 -11.32
CA VAL A 69 3.77 7.94 -12.04
C VAL A 69 2.71 8.85 -12.65
N LYS A 70 2.83 9.13 -13.95
CA LYS A 70 1.99 10.11 -14.66
C LYS A 70 0.60 9.58 -15.07
N ASN A 71 0.35 8.28 -14.98
CA ASN A 71 -0.94 7.67 -15.38
C ASN A 71 -1.66 7.05 -14.18
N ALA A 72 -2.90 7.47 -13.93
CA ALA A 72 -3.74 6.93 -12.85
C ALA A 72 -3.98 5.41 -12.94
N HIS A 73 -3.96 4.86 -14.16
CA HIS A 73 -4.06 3.41 -14.42
C HIS A 73 -2.87 2.63 -13.84
N GLU A 74 -1.71 3.25 -13.67
CA GLU A 74 -0.50 2.58 -13.16
C GLU A 74 -0.47 2.55 -11.61
N ILE A 75 -1.23 3.44 -10.95
CA ILE A 75 -1.30 3.57 -9.48
C ILE A 75 -2.33 2.60 -8.89
N TYR A 76 -3.35 2.25 -9.66
CA TYR A 76 -4.52 1.51 -9.23
C TYR A 76 -4.73 0.25 -10.08
N ASP A 77 -3.80 -0.70 -10.01
CA ASP A 77 -4.11 -2.08 -10.38
C ASP A 77 -5.02 -2.65 -9.28
N PHE A 78 -6.32 -2.39 -9.40
CA PHE A 78 -7.31 -3.02 -8.54
C PHE A 78 -7.27 -4.53 -8.83
N HIS A 79 -6.74 -5.29 -7.88
CA HIS A 79 -6.49 -6.72 -7.96
C HIS A 79 -7.77 -7.58 -7.96
N LEU A 80 -8.80 -7.18 -8.72
CA LEU A 80 -10.09 -7.86 -8.88
C LEU A 80 -9.94 -9.36 -9.04
N LYS A 81 -8.96 -9.81 -9.84
CA LYS A 81 -8.71 -11.23 -10.10
C LYS A 81 -8.53 -12.09 -8.83
N TYR A 82 -7.99 -11.54 -7.74
CA TYR A 82 -7.81 -12.29 -6.49
C TYR A 82 -9.08 -12.29 -5.63
N CYS A 83 -9.84 -11.19 -5.64
CA CYS A 83 -11.09 -11.06 -4.89
C CYS A 83 -12.26 -11.77 -5.58
N ASN A 84 -12.25 -11.87 -6.91
CA ASN A 84 -13.33 -12.45 -7.71
C ASN A 84 -13.66 -13.87 -7.27
N ARG A 85 -12.66 -14.72 -6.98
CA ARG A 85 -12.93 -16.09 -6.50
C ARG A 85 -13.82 -16.14 -5.27
N ILE A 86 -13.62 -15.22 -4.31
CA ILE A 86 -14.43 -15.17 -3.08
C ILE A 86 -15.82 -14.61 -3.40
N VAL A 87 -15.87 -13.52 -4.19
CA VAL A 87 -17.12 -12.88 -4.61
C VAL A 87 -17.99 -13.86 -5.40
N ASP A 88 -17.44 -14.55 -6.40
CA ASP A 88 -18.14 -15.53 -7.22
C ASP A 88 -18.71 -16.66 -6.36
N ASN A 89 -17.95 -17.18 -5.40
CA ASN A 89 -18.43 -18.22 -4.50
C ASN A 89 -19.60 -17.76 -3.62
N VAL A 90 -19.56 -16.53 -3.12
CA VAL A 90 -20.63 -15.95 -2.30
C VAL A 90 -21.87 -15.68 -3.15
N MET A 91 -21.70 -15.03 -4.30
CA MET A 91 -22.81 -14.71 -5.21
C MET A 91 -23.50 -15.97 -5.73
N ASN A 92 -22.74 -17.00 -6.11
CA ASN A 92 -23.28 -18.32 -6.48
C ASN A 92 -24.07 -18.99 -5.36
N LYS A 93 -23.77 -18.68 -4.09
CA LYS A 93 -24.51 -19.24 -2.95
C LYS A 93 -25.80 -18.46 -2.69
N ILE A 94 -25.79 -17.14 -2.90
CA ILE A 94 -26.97 -16.27 -2.77
C ILE A 94 -27.98 -16.56 -3.89
N GLU A 95 -27.55 -16.75 -5.13
CA GLU A 95 -28.45 -17.07 -6.27
C GLU A 95 -29.12 -18.44 -6.16
N LYS A 96 -28.59 -19.34 -5.34
CA LYS A 96 -29.14 -20.69 -5.09
C LYS A 96 -30.04 -20.76 -3.85
N LEU A 97 -30.27 -19.64 -3.18
CA LEU A 97 -31.26 -19.48 -2.10
C LEU A 97 -32.58 -18.96 -2.69
#